data_AF-A0A354V6Z8-F1
#
_entry.id   AF-A0A354V6Z8-F1
#
_cell.length_a   1.000
_cell.length_b   1.000
_cell.length_c   1.000
_cell.angle_alpha   90.00
_cell.angle_beta   90.00
_cell.angle_gamma   90.00
#
_symmetry.space_group_name_H-M   'P 1'
#
loop_
_entity.id
_entity.type
_entity.pdbx_description
1 polymer ?
#
loop_
_entity_poly.entity_id
_entity_poly.type
_entity_poly.pdbx_seq_one_letter_code
_entity_poly.pdbx_strand_id
1 'polypeptide(L)' 'MDNVSTDGFHINIERSSPLLPEISKMRVFVACENIKTFHRQIAAARDDADRGLLTRMLWEEEANLAAARAALRA' A
#
# COMPACT_ATOMS: atom_id res chain seq x y z
N MET A 1 -7.84 14.52 -13.19
CA MET A 1 -7.98 14.33 -11.72
C MET A 1 -7.51 12.92 -11.42
N ASP A 2 -6.57 12.74 -10.49
CA ASP A 2 -6.16 11.42 -10.01
C ASP A 2 -6.71 11.22 -8.60
N ASN A 3 -7.50 10.16 -8.43
CA ASN A 3 -8.09 9.82 -7.15
C ASN A 3 -7.09 8.99 -6.36
N VAL A 4 -6.57 9.55 -5.27
CA VAL A 4 -5.77 8.82 -4.28
C VAL A 4 -6.69 8.44 -3.13
N SER A 5 -6.89 7.14 -2.91
CA SER A 5 -7.73 6.59 -1.85
C SER A 5 -6.88 5.86 -0.81
N THR A 6 -7.09 6.22 0.46
CA THR A 6 -6.66 5.47 1.64
C THR A 6 -7.72 5.68 2.73
N ASP A 7 -8.41 4.60 3.11
CA ASP A 7 -9.22 4.44 4.33
C ASP A 7 -10.29 5.51 4.64
N GLY A 8 -11.18 5.78 3.68
CA GLY A 8 -12.44 6.50 3.93
C GLY A 8 -12.34 8.03 3.97
N PHE A 9 -11.13 8.60 3.87
CA PHE A 9 -10.92 10.02 3.58
C PHE A 9 -10.54 10.22 2.11
N HIS A 10 -11.47 10.76 1.32
CA HIS A 10 -11.18 11.18 -0.05
C HIS A 10 -10.50 12.55 -0.04
N ILE A 11 -9.17 12.58 -0.13
CA ILE A 11 -8.45 13.83 -0.37
C ILE A 11 -8.35 14.01 -1.88
N ASN A 12 -9.13 14.95 -2.42
CA ASN A 12 -8.99 15.38 -3.81
C ASN A 12 -7.73 16.23 -3.94
N ILE A 13 -6.65 15.64 -4.45
CA ILE A 13 -5.39 16.34 -4.68
C ILE A 13 -5.32 16.63 -6.17
N GLU A 14 -5.20 17.91 -6.53
CA GLU A 14 -4.94 18.27 -7.92
C GLU A 14 -3.63 17.62 -8.39
N ARG A 15 -3.58 17.13 -9.63
CA ARG A 15 -2.38 16.50 -10.21
C ARG A 15 -1.13 17.39 -10.17
N SER A 16 -1.33 18.70 -10.06
CA SER A 16 -0.30 19.74 -9.94
C SER A 16 0.12 20.03 -8.50
N SER A 17 -0.46 19.35 -7.51
CA SER A 17 -0.20 19.67 -6.10
C SER A 17 1.24 19.33 -5.72
N PRO A 18 1.98 20.28 -5.13
CA PRO A 18 3.35 20.04 -4.66
C PRO A 18 3.42 19.01 -3.51
N LEU A 19 2.28 18.59 -2.96
CA LEU A 19 2.19 17.58 -1.88
C LEU A 19 2.17 16.13 -2.40
N LEU A 20 1.88 15.92 -3.70
CA LEU A 20 1.81 14.57 -4.28
C LEU A 20 3.08 13.74 -4.10
N PRO A 21 4.30 14.29 -4.22
CA PRO A 21 5.53 13.55 -3.96
C PRO A 21 5.63 13.08 -2.50
N GLU A 22 5.31 13.94 -1.53
CA GLU A 22 5.39 13.60 -0.10
C GLU A 22 4.34 12.55 0.29
N ILE A 23 3.12 12.65 -0.25
CA ILE A 23 2.06 11.66 -0.06
C ILE A 23 2.46 10.32 -0.67
N SER A 24 3.05 10.33 -1.86
CA SER A 24 3.50 9.11 -2.52
C SER A 24 4.66 8.45 -1.77
N LYS A 25 5.60 9.23 -1.20
CA LYS A 25 6.65 8.71 -0.30
C LYS A 25 6.06 8.06 0.95
N MET A 26 5.08 8.71 1.58
CA MET A 26 4.38 8.16 2.75
C MET A 26 3.69 6.84 2.42
N ARG A 27 2.99 6.75 1.28
CA ARG A 27 2.33 5.51 0.83
C ARG A 27 3.34 4.39 0.56
N VAL A 28 4.50 4.70 -0.02
CA VAL A 28 5.59 3.73 -0.18
C VAL A 28 6.08 3.20 1.17
N PHE A 29 6.30 4.10 2.14
CA PHE A 29 6.74 3.71 3.48
C PHE A 29 5.71 2.77 4.16
N VAL A 30 4.44 3.16 4.18
CA VAL A 30 3.36 2.37 4.79
C VAL A 30 3.25 0.99 4.14
N ALA A 31 3.25 0.91 2.81
CA ALA A 31 3.17 -0.37 2.11
C ALA A 31 4.38 -1.28 2.43
N CYS A 32 5.58 -0.73 2.57
CA CYS A 32 6.76 -1.51 2.97
C CYS A 32 6.62 -2.08 4.39
N GLU A 33 6.08 -1.31 5.34
CA GLU A 33 5.86 -1.77 6.72
C GLU A 33 4.75 -2.83 6.80
N ASN A 34 3.69 -2.67 6.01
CA ASN A 34 2.62 -3.66 5.90
C ASN A 34 3.13 -4.98 5.33
N ILE A 35 3.90 -4.95 4.23
CA ILE A 35 4.50 -6.15 3.61
C ILE A 35 5.36 -6.91 4.61
N LYS A 36 6.24 -6.21 5.36
CA LYS A 36 7.06 -6.84 6.42
C LYS A 36 6.19 -7.48 7.50
N THR A 37 5.09 -6.84 7.86
CA THR A 37 4.16 -7.34 8.88
C THR A 37 3.43 -8.59 8.38
N PHE A 38 2.93 -8.58 7.14
CA PHE A 38 2.30 -9.75 6.54
C PHE A 38 3.25 -10.93 6.45
N HIS A 39 4.51 -10.75 6.02
CA HIS A 39 5.49 -11.84 6.03
C HIS A 39 5.67 -12.47 7.41
N ARG A 40 5.75 -11.67 8.48
CA ARG A 40 5.83 -12.19 9.86
C ARG A 40 4.58 -12.95 10.28
N GLN A 41 3.40 -12.42 9.93
CA GLN A 41 2.12 -13.06 10.26
C GLN A 41 1.92 -14.37 9.49
N ILE A 42 2.24 -14.42 8.20
CA ILE A 42 2.20 -15.63 7.36
C ILE A 42 3.12 -16.72 7.92
N ALA A 43 4.32 -16.35 8.35
CA ALA A 43 5.28 -17.28 8.97
C ALA A 43 4.79 -17.80 10.32
N ALA A 44 4.02 -17.00 11.06
CA ALA A 44 3.44 -17.37 12.36
C ALA A 44 2.06 -18.06 12.26
N ALA A 45 1.41 -18.01 11.10
CA ALA A 45 0.08 -18.57 10.88
C ALA A 45 0.10 -20.10 11.06
N ARG A 46 -0.83 -20.59 11.89
CA ARG A 46 -0.91 -22.00 12.30
C ARG A 46 -1.82 -22.85 11.42
N ASP A 47 -2.83 -22.23 10.81
CA ASP A 47 -3.74 -22.86 9.88
C ASP A 47 -3.59 -22.28 8.46
N ASP A 48 -4.01 -23.07 7.48
CA ASP A 48 -3.87 -22.73 6.06
C ASP A 48 -4.89 -21.70 5.59
N ALA A 49 -6.01 -21.52 6.30
CA ALA A 49 -7.04 -20.55 5.93
C ALA A 49 -6.57 -19.11 6.23
N ASP A 50 -6.08 -18.87 7.44
CA ASP A 50 -5.48 -17.61 7.85
C ASP A 50 -4.24 -17.30 7.02
N ARG A 51 -3.39 -18.32 6.77
CA ARG A 51 -2.24 -18.16 5.87
C ARG A 51 -2.67 -17.75 4.47
N GLY A 52 -3.72 -18.35 3.92
CA GLY A 52 -4.26 -18.02 2.60
C GLY A 52 -4.77 -16.58 2.52
N LEU A 53 -5.54 -16.14 3.53
CA LEU A 53 -6.02 -14.76 3.62
C LEU A 53 -4.85 -13.76 3.71
N LEU A 54 -3.90 -14.00 4.62
CA LEU A 54 -2.73 -13.12 4.80
C LEU A 54 -1.87 -13.05 3.53
N THR A 55 -1.72 -14.16 2.81
CA THR A 55 -0.98 -14.21 1.54
C THR A 55 -1.68 -13.38 0.47
N ARG A 56 -3.03 -13.42 0.40
CA ARG A 56 -3.78 -12.57 -0.51
C ARG A 56 -3.62 -11.08 -0.17
N MET A 57 -3.73 -10.72 1.12
CA MET A 57 -3.55 -9.34 1.56
C MET A 57 -2.13 -8.83 1.26
N LEU A 58 -1.11 -9.69 1.40
CA LEU A 58 0.26 -9.37 1.01
C LEU A 58 0.35 -9.00 -0.48
N TRP A 59 -0.26 -9.77 -1.38
CA TRP A 59 -0.26 -9.46 -2.81
C TRP A 59 -0.94 -8.12 -3.13
N GLU A 60 -2.05 -7.81 -2.46
CA GLU A 60 -2.74 -6.52 -2.62
C GLU A 60 -1.82 -5.35 -2.18
N GLU A 61 -1.08 -5.50 -1.08
CA GLU A 61 -0.10 -4.49 -0.66
C GLU A 61 1.12 -4.37 -1.57
N GLU A 62 1.61 -5.46 -2.16
CA GLU A 62 2.68 -5.41 -3.16
C GLU A 62 2.25 -4.63 -4.42
N ALA A 63 1.00 -4.81 -4.85
CA ALA A 63 0.41 -4.02 -5.92
C ALA A 63 0.29 -2.53 -5.55
N ASN A 64 -0.14 -2.22 -4.32
CA ASN A 64 -0.20 -0.86 -3.80
C ASN A 64 1.20 -0.19 -3.78
N LEU A 65 2.23 -0.93 -3.37
CA LEU A 65 3.62 -0.45 -3.39
C LEU A 65 4.09 -0.15 -4.81
N ALA A 66 3.79 -1.04 -5.77
CA ALA A 66 4.15 -0.83 -7.17
C ALA A 66 3.47 0.43 -7.75
N ALA A 67 2.19 0.64 -7.46
CA ALA A 67 1.44 1.82 -7.87
C ALA A 67 2.00 3.11 -7.25
N ALA A 68 2.30 3.10 -5.94
CA ALA A 68 2.88 4.26 -5.26
C ALA A 68 4.28 4.62 -5.79
N ARG A 69 5.10 3.62 -6.14
CA ARG A 69 6.40 3.84 -6.79
C ARG A 69 6.27 4.37 -8.21
N ALA A 70 5.25 3.95 -8.96
CA ALA A 70 4.98 4.50 -10.28
C ALA A 70 4.59 5.98 -10.21
N ALA A 71 3.76 6.36 -9.23
CA ALA A 71 3.37 7.75 -8.99
C ALA A 71 4.54 8.67 -8.63
N LEU A 72 5.59 8.16 -7.97
CA LEU A 72 6.81 8.93 -7.69
C LEU A 72 7.71 9.17 -8.90
N ARG A 73 7.55 8.39 -9.98
CA ARG A 73 8.36 8.50 -11.20
C ARG A 73 7.71 9.38 -12.28
N ALA A 74 6.41 9.65 -12.14
CA ALA A 74 5.63 10.48 -13.05
C ALA A 74 5.76 11.97 -12.69
#